data_AF-A0A7S3ZX30-F1
#
_entry.id   AF-A0A7S3ZX30-F1
#
_cell.length_a   1.000
_cell.length_b   1.000
_cell.length_c   1.000
_cell.angle_alpha   90.00
_cell.angle_beta   90.00
_cell.angle_gamma   90.00
#
_symmetry.space_group_name_H-M   'P 1'
#
loop_
_entity.id
_entity.type
_entity.pdbx_description
1 polymer ?
#
loop_
_entity_poly.entity_id
_entity_poly.type
_entity_poly.pdbx_seq_one_letter_code
_entity_poly.pdbx_strand_id
1 'polypeptide(L)'
;AALLLAEAEENNLDIKAKTERFRRWDTCSLCEQRYHGVVSCALGWACWKTYVGRPERDQLRRPAMGVLGNGLAEAEHHEDALSVEEAKLAMERRVGASAYSILGAQSNLATTYEDLGRKEAPCLRQKVYSGHLKLYGEEHKHALREAYNYANALHGLQRFEETKALLRKTIPMAQRVLGESHELTLKIRSLYAISLYKDPDATLDDLREAVTTLED
;
A
#
# COMPACT_ATOMS: atom_id res chain seq x y z
N ALA A 1 -26.79 0.35 5.81
CA ALA A 1 -26.16 1.68 5.94
C ALA A 1 -26.34 2.23 7.36
N ALA A 2 -27.56 2.52 7.82
CA ALA A 2 -27.79 3.11 9.16
C ALA A 2 -27.24 2.29 10.35
N LEU A 3 -27.43 0.97 10.36
CA LEU A 3 -26.88 0.09 11.40
C LEU A 3 -25.34 0.08 11.46
N LEU A 4 -24.70 0.10 10.28
CA LEU A 4 -23.23 0.12 10.18
C LEU A 4 -22.65 1.49 10.53
N LEU A 5 -23.41 2.56 10.28
CA LEU A 5 -23.05 3.93 10.66
C LEU A 5 -23.10 4.08 12.19
N ALA A 6 -24.17 3.59 12.82
CA ALA A 6 -24.32 3.61 14.28
C ALA A 6 -23.20 2.83 14.99
N GLU A 7 -22.84 1.64 14.49
CA GLU A 7 -21.74 0.87 15.09
C GLU A 7 -20.36 1.53 14.81
N ALA A 8 -20.20 2.29 13.73
CA ALA A 8 -18.99 3.09 13.49
C ALA A 8 -18.91 4.33 14.40
N GLU A 9 -20.04 4.99 14.65
CA GLU A 9 -20.20 6.11 15.58
C GLU A 9 -19.89 5.66 17.03
N GLU A 10 -20.39 4.49 17.44
CA GLU A 10 -20.10 3.89 18.77
C GLU A 10 -18.60 3.58 18.97
N ASN A 11 -17.84 3.34 17.90
CA ASN A 11 -16.39 3.08 17.95
C ASN A 11 -15.53 4.35 17.72
N ASN A 12 -16.10 5.56 17.85
CA ASN A 12 -15.40 6.85 17.74
C ASN A 12 -14.69 7.11 16.39
N LEU A 13 -15.11 6.44 15.30
CA LEU A 13 -14.53 6.65 13.96
C LEU A 13 -15.06 7.91 13.26
N ASP A 14 -16.07 8.58 13.83
CA ASP A 14 -16.80 9.70 13.22
C ASP A 14 -16.02 11.04 13.24
N ILE A 15 -15.25 11.32 14.31
CA ILE A 15 -14.59 12.64 14.48
C ILE A 15 -13.35 12.78 13.57
N LYS A 16 -12.66 11.68 13.23
CA LYS A 16 -11.48 11.67 12.35
C LYS A 16 -11.81 11.55 10.85
N ALA A 17 -13.07 11.27 10.50
CA ALA A 17 -13.55 11.02 9.13
C ALA A 17 -13.62 12.27 8.21
N LYS A 18 -13.04 13.41 8.63
CA LYS A 18 -13.11 14.70 7.91
C LYS A 18 -11.91 15.02 7.02
N THR A 19 -11.04 14.05 6.72
CA THR A 19 -9.90 14.26 5.79
C THR A 19 -10.28 13.93 4.34
N GLU A 20 -9.69 14.63 3.37
CA GLU A 20 -10.00 14.45 1.93
C GLU A 20 -9.67 13.04 1.40
N ARG A 21 -8.77 12.30 2.06
CA ARG A 21 -8.40 10.92 1.72
C ARG A 21 -9.52 9.92 2.05
N PHE A 22 -10.31 10.20 3.09
CA PHE A 22 -11.47 9.43 3.55
C PHE A 22 -12.68 9.45 2.59
N ARG A 23 -12.63 10.29 1.54
CA ARG A 23 -13.67 10.41 0.49
C ARG A 23 -13.49 9.46 -0.70
N ARG A 24 -12.44 8.63 -0.73
CA ARG A 24 -12.28 7.67 -1.84
C ARG A 24 -13.23 6.51 -1.63
N TRP A 25 -14.20 6.42 -2.52
CA TRP A 25 -15.12 5.30 -2.60
C TRP A 25 -14.36 4.05 -3.05
N ASP A 26 -14.31 3.03 -2.19
CA ASP A 26 -13.80 1.72 -2.56
C ASP A 26 -14.88 0.93 -3.27
N THR A 27 -14.53 0.32 -4.41
CA THR A 27 -15.44 -0.56 -5.14
C THR A 27 -15.25 -1.98 -4.63
N CYS A 28 -16.28 -2.54 -4.02
CA CYS A 28 -16.27 -3.93 -3.57
C CYS A 28 -16.16 -4.85 -4.80
N SER A 29 -15.12 -5.67 -4.85
CA SER A 29 -14.88 -6.60 -5.96
C SER A 29 -15.90 -7.74 -6.04
N LEU A 30 -16.76 -7.92 -5.03
CA LEU A 30 -17.78 -8.97 -4.99
C LEU A 30 -19.16 -8.49 -5.47
N CYS A 31 -19.50 -7.23 -5.23
CA CYS A 31 -20.82 -6.69 -5.59
C CYS A 31 -20.76 -5.43 -6.48
N GLU A 32 -19.55 -4.99 -6.85
CA GLU A 32 -19.27 -3.80 -7.66
C GLU A 32 -19.84 -2.49 -7.09
N GLN A 33 -20.32 -2.50 -5.85
CA GLN A 33 -20.83 -1.31 -5.19
C GLN A 33 -19.70 -0.52 -4.54
N ARG A 34 -19.89 0.80 -4.55
CA ARG A 34 -18.99 1.77 -3.96
C ARG A 34 -19.36 1.98 -2.49
N TYR A 35 -18.42 1.74 -1.58
CA TYR A 35 -18.60 1.97 -0.14
C TYR A 35 -17.65 3.06 0.37
N HIS A 36 -18.11 3.83 1.36
CA HIS A 36 -17.34 4.87 2.04
C HIS A 36 -16.34 4.24 3.02
N GLY A 37 -15.16 4.85 3.24
CA GLY A 37 -14.11 4.29 4.12
C GLY A 37 -14.60 3.87 5.52
N VAL A 38 -15.49 4.68 6.14
CA VAL A 38 -16.17 4.33 7.41
C VAL A 38 -16.98 3.02 7.28
N VAL A 39 -17.73 2.87 6.19
CA VAL A 39 -18.60 1.72 5.94
C VAL A 39 -17.77 0.48 5.62
N SER A 40 -16.69 0.63 4.86
CA SER A 40 -15.71 -0.44 4.59
C SER A 40 -15.06 -0.91 5.89
N CYS A 41 -14.54 0.00 6.71
CA CYS A 41 -13.95 -0.31 8.02
C CYS A 41 -14.96 -1.01 8.94
N ALA A 42 -16.19 -0.48 9.06
CA ALA A 42 -17.26 -1.07 9.85
C ALA A 42 -17.69 -2.46 9.35
N LEU A 43 -17.73 -2.69 8.03
CA LEU A 43 -17.97 -4.01 7.44
C LEU A 43 -16.84 -4.98 7.79
N GLY A 44 -15.58 -4.53 7.69
CA GLY A 44 -14.42 -5.30 8.11
C GLY A 44 -14.46 -5.66 9.59
N TRP A 45 -14.85 -4.73 10.46
CA TRP A 45 -14.99 -4.92 11.90
C TRP A 45 -16.16 -5.85 12.25
N ALA A 46 -17.34 -5.61 11.69
CA ALA A 46 -18.52 -6.45 11.88
C ALA A 46 -18.21 -7.90 11.46
N CYS A 47 -17.53 -8.07 10.32
CA CYS A 47 -17.01 -9.36 9.90
C CYS A 47 -15.93 -9.87 10.85
N TRP A 48 -14.98 -9.09 11.33
CA TRP A 48 -14.00 -9.62 12.30
C TRP A 48 -14.69 -10.16 13.57
N LYS A 49 -15.55 -9.34 14.19
CA LYS A 49 -16.27 -9.66 15.43
C LYS A 49 -17.20 -10.87 15.28
N THR A 50 -17.95 -10.96 14.18
CA THR A 50 -18.81 -12.13 13.90
C THR A 50 -18.02 -13.37 13.48
N TYR A 51 -16.78 -13.23 12.99
CA TYR A 51 -15.97 -14.34 12.46
C TYR A 51 -14.85 -14.80 13.41
N VAL A 52 -14.69 -14.22 14.61
CA VAL A 52 -13.80 -14.78 15.65
C VAL A 52 -14.15 -16.25 15.95
N GLY A 53 -15.41 -16.66 15.76
CA GLY A 53 -15.88 -18.05 15.92
C GLY A 53 -15.86 -18.94 14.66
N ARG A 54 -15.51 -18.42 13.46
CA ARG A 54 -15.45 -19.23 12.22
C ARG A 54 -14.03 -19.76 11.95
N PRO A 55 -13.89 -20.90 11.23
CA PRO A 55 -12.57 -21.46 10.91
C PRO A 55 -11.67 -20.47 10.17
N GLU A 56 -10.36 -20.53 10.40
CA GLU A 56 -9.39 -19.65 9.70
C GLU A 56 -9.41 -19.81 8.17
N ARG A 57 -9.95 -20.94 7.67
CA ARG A 57 -10.12 -21.23 6.24
C ARG A 57 -11.37 -20.60 5.61
N ASP A 58 -12.16 -19.86 6.38
CA ASP A 58 -13.31 -19.14 5.85
C ASP A 58 -12.87 -18.14 4.78
N GLN A 59 -13.45 -18.23 3.59
CA GLN A 59 -13.07 -17.45 2.42
C GLN A 59 -13.32 -15.95 2.61
N LEU A 60 -14.25 -15.55 3.48
CA LEU A 60 -14.60 -14.16 3.74
C LEU A 60 -13.73 -13.53 4.82
N ARG A 61 -13.04 -14.34 5.64
CA ARG A 61 -12.22 -13.83 6.74
C ARG A 61 -11.02 -13.03 6.24
N ARG A 62 -10.33 -13.51 5.21
CA ARG A 62 -9.17 -12.83 4.59
C ARG A 62 -9.50 -11.44 4.03
N PRO A 63 -10.51 -11.29 3.13
CA PRO A 63 -10.87 -9.98 2.62
C PRO A 63 -11.41 -9.06 3.72
N ALA A 64 -12.18 -9.58 4.68
CA ALA A 64 -12.67 -8.79 5.81
C ALA A 64 -11.54 -8.16 6.64
N MET A 65 -10.52 -8.95 6.99
CA MET A 65 -9.36 -8.44 7.72
C MET A 65 -8.58 -7.40 6.91
N GLY A 66 -8.44 -7.60 5.58
CA GLY A 66 -7.80 -6.61 4.72
C GLY A 66 -8.58 -5.30 4.62
N VAL A 67 -9.89 -5.36 4.49
CA VAL A 67 -10.75 -4.17 4.45
C VAL A 67 -10.69 -3.41 5.77
N LEU A 68 -10.69 -4.13 6.91
CA LEU A 68 -10.56 -3.51 8.21
C LEU A 68 -9.19 -2.85 8.41
N GLY A 69 -8.10 -3.56 8.11
CA GLY A 69 -6.74 -3.04 8.26
C GLY A 69 -6.52 -1.78 7.44
N ASN A 70 -6.94 -1.79 6.17
CA ASN A 70 -6.90 -0.61 5.30
C ASN A 70 -7.76 0.54 5.85
N GLY A 71 -9.00 0.26 6.25
CA GLY A 71 -9.91 1.28 6.77
C GLY A 71 -9.41 1.93 8.06
N LEU A 72 -8.78 1.16 8.96
CA LEU A 72 -8.14 1.69 10.17
C LEU A 72 -6.91 2.53 9.84
N ALA A 73 -6.07 2.10 8.89
CA ALA A 73 -4.91 2.87 8.46
C ALA A 73 -5.32 4.21 7.84
N GLU A 74 -6.36 4.22 7.00
CA GLU A 74 -6.93 5.43 6.44
C GLU A 74 -7.54 6.36 7.49
N ALA A 75 -8.02 5.80 8.61
CA ALA A 75 -8.60 6.56 9.72
C ALA A 75 -7.55 7.08 10.71
N GLU A 76 -6.26 6.91 10.38
CA GLU A 76 -5.14 7.26 11.25
C GLU A 76 -5.17 6.50 12.59
N HIS A 77 -5.77 5.30 12.58
CA HIS A 77 -5.74 4.32 13.66
C HIS A 77 -4.64 3.29 13.38
N HIS A 78 -3.41 3.76 13.24
CA HIS A 78 -2.31 2.94 12.71
C HIS A 78 -1.89 1.78 13.63
N GLU A 79 -2.00 1.91 14.96
CA GLU A 79 -1.72 0.80 15.90
C GLU A 79 -2.81 -0.29 15.84
N ASP A 80 -4.07 0.09 15.64
CA ASP A 80 -5.17 -0.86 15.43
C ASP A 80 -5.02 -1.56 14.08
N ALA A 81 -4.71 -0.80 13.03
CA ALA A 81 -4.41 -1.32 11.70
C ALA A 81 -3.24 -2.32 11.73
N LEU A 82 -2.19 -1.99 12.49
CA LEU A 82 -1.04 -2.86 12.68
C LEU A 82 -1.46 -4.21 13.26
N SER A 83 -2.25 -4.17 14.34
CA SER A 83 -2.77 -5.38 14.99
C SER A 83 -3.55 -6.27 14.02
N VAL A 84 -4.36 -5.67 13.12
CA VAL A 84 -5.13 -6.40 12.11
C VAL A 84 -4.22 -7.03 11.06
N GLU A 85 -3.24 -6.28 10.53
CA GLU A 85 -2.34 -6.77 9.48
C GLU A 85 -1.39 -7.85 10.01
N GLU A 86 -0.92 -7.75 11.25
CA GLU A 86 -0.15 -8.81 11.90
C GLU A 86 -0.98 -10.07 12.11
N ALA A 87 -2.22 -9.92 12.59
CA ALA A 87 -3.14 -11.04 12.76
C ALA A 87 -3.46 -11.72 11.41
N LYS A 88 -3.65 -10.92 10.35
CA LYS A 88 -3.91 -11.41 8.99
C LYS A 88 -2.70 -12.18 8.46
N LEU A 89 -1.49 -11.61 8.54
CA LEU A 89 -0.27 -12.28 8.10
C LEU A 89 -0.02 -13.60 8.86
N ALA A 90 -0.24 -13.60 10.18
CA ALA A 90 -0.13 -14.81 10.99
C ALA A 90 -1.14 -15.88 10.56
N MET A 91 -2.39 -15.49 10.28
CA MET A 91 -3.42 -16.38 9.79
C MET A 91 -3.10 -16.93 8.41
N GLU A 92 -2.71 -16.09 7.44
CA GLU A 92 -2.32 -16.51 6.09
C GLU A 92 -1.18 -17.56 6.13
N ARG A 93 -0.24 -17.43 7.07
CA ARG A 93 0.82 -18.44 7.30
C ARG A 93 0.26 -19.75 7.86
N ARG A 94 -0.62 -19.70 8.86
CA ARG A 94 -1.21 -20.91 9.48
C ARG A 94 -2.05 -21.71 8.50
N VAL A 95 -2.80 -21.03 7.63
CA VAL A 95 -3.66 -21.67 6.63
C VAL A 95 -2.92 -22.11 5.36
N GLY A 96 -1.60 -21.86 5.28
CA GLY A 96 -0.78 -22.23 4.12
C GLY A 96 -1.17 -21.47 2.86
N ALA A 97 -1.43 -20.17 2.98
CA ALA A 97 -1.85 -19.35 1.85
C ALA A 97 -0.78 -19.20 0.77
N SER A 98 -1.22 -18.79 -0.42
CA SER A 98 -0.32 -18.55 -1.55
C SER A 98 0.72 -17.48 -1.24
N ALA A 99 1.87 -17.55 -1.92
CA ALA A 99 2.90 -16.51 -1.84
C ALA A 99 2.34 -15.12 -2.18
N TYR A 100 1.41 -15.02 -3.13
CA TYR A 100 0.71 -13.78 -3.47
C TYR A 100 -0.04 -13.18 -2.27
N SER A 101 -0.82 -14.00 -1.56
CA SER A 101 -1.59 -13.55 -0.39
C SER A 101 -0.68 -13.08 0.74
N ILE A 102 0.42 -13.81 0.98
CA ILE A 102 1.43 -13.44 1.98
C ILE A 102 2.09 -12.11 1.63
N LEU A 103 2.51 -11.92 0.37
CA LEU A 103 3.13 -10.67 -0.07
C LEU A 103 2.16 -9.49 0.00
N GLY A 104 0.88 -9.69 -0.32
CA GLY A 104 -0.15 -8.67 -0.15
C GLY A 104 -0.31 -8.22 1.31
N ALA A 105 -0.37 -9.17 2.25
CA ALA A 105 -0.41 -8.85 3.69
C ALA A 105 0.87 -8.14 4.16
N GLN A 106 2.04 -8.54 3.67
CA GLN A 106 3.30 -7.88 4.00
C GLN A 106 3.42 -6.47 3.40
N SER A 107 2.84 -6.20 2.23
CA SER A 107 2.79 -4.86 1.63
C SER A 107 1.92 -3.92 2.47
N ASN A 108 0.76 -4.38 2.94
CA ASN A 108 -0.08 -3.62 3.86
C ASN A 108 0.65 -3.34 5.18
N LEU A 109 1.26 -4.36 5.78
CA LEU A 109 2.05 -4.22 7.00
C LEU A 109 3.22 -3.23 6.83
N ALA A 110 3.88 -3.22 5.67
CA ALA A 110 4.92 -2.25 5.35
C ALA A 110 4.39 -0.81 5.33
N THR A 111 3.23 -0.59 4.72
CA THR A 111 2.55 0.72 4.74
C THR A 111 2.25 1.16 6.17
N THR A 112 1.71 0.27 7.01
CA THR A 112 1.43 0.61 8.41
C THR A 112 2.70 0.90 9.21
N TYR A 113 3.79 0.19 8.95
CA TYR A 113 5.10 0.51 9.53
C TYR A 113 5.61 1.89 9.11
N GLU A 114 5.42 2.29 7.86
CA GLU A 114 5.77 3.63 7.37
C GLU A 114 4.96 4.71 8.09
N ASP A 115 3.64 4.53 8.19
CA ASP A 115 2.75 5.47 8.88
C ASP A 115 3.10 5.62 10.38
N LEU A 116 3.58 4.54 11.01
CA LEU A 116 4.06 4.53 12.40
C LEU A 116 5.52 4.96 12.57
N GLY A 117 6.25 5.25 11.48
CA GLY A 117 7.67 5.59 11.53
C GLY A 117 8.58 4.46 12.05
N ARG A 118 8.15 3.19 11.92
CA ARG A 118 8.92 2.01 12.35
C ARG A 118 10.16 1.82 11.46
N LYS A 119 11.30 1.48 12.06
CA LYS A 119 12.59 1.33 11.36
C LYS A 119 12.63 0.08 10.45
N GLU A 120 11.68 -0.83 10.65
CA GLU A 120 11.54 -2.09 9.94
C GLU A 120 10.92 -1.92 8.54
N ALA A 121 10.19 -0.82 8.29
CA ALA A 121 9.48 -0.57 7.03
C ALA A 121 10.35 -0.76 5.77
N PRO A 122 11.54 -0.14 5.65
CA PRO A 122 12.39 -0.27 4.47
C PRO A 122 12.84 -1.71 4.20
N CYS A 123 13.15 -2.47 5.25
CA CYS A 123 13.52 -3.89 5.14
C CYS A 123 12.34 -4.73 4.68
N LEU A 124 11.13 -4.45 5.19
CA LEU A 124 9.93 -5.15 4.75
C LEU A 124 9.57 -4.82 3.30
N ARG A 125 9.67 -3.55 2.88
CA ARG A 125 9.50 -3.12 1.48
C ARG A 125 10.45 -3.85 0.54
N GLN A 126 11.74 -3.93 0.89
CA GLN A 126 12.73 -4.67 0.10
C GLN A 126 12.35 -6.15 -0.08
N LYS A 127 11.89 -6.80 1.00
CA LYS A 127 11.44 -8.20 0.97
C LYS A 127 10.20 -8.38 0.09
N VAL A 128 9.22 -7.50 0.21
CA VAL A 128 7.98 -7.53 -0.59
C VAL A 128 8.30 -7.35 -2.07
N TYR A 129 9.12 -6.34 -2.41
CA TYR A 129 9.58 -6.12 -3.79
C TYR A 129 10.29 -7.36 -4.35
N SER A 130 11.27 -7.89 -3.61
CA SER A 130 12.02 -9.10 -4.01
C SER A 130 11.11 -10.31 -4.19
N GLY A 131 10.06 -10.44 -3.37
CA GLY A 131 9.06 -11.50 -3.49
C GLY A 131 8.23 -11.38 -4.76
N HIS A 132 7.75 -10.16 -5.08
CA HIS A 132 7.01 -9.92 -6.32
C HIS A 132 7.86 -10.11 -7.57
N LEU A 133 9.15 -9.74 -7.52
CA LEU A 133 10.10 -10.03 -8.60
C LEU A 133 10.22 -11.54 -8.86
N LYS A 134 10.35 -12.35 -7.81
CA LYS A 134 10.46 -13.81 -7.96
C LYS A 134 9.16 -14.44 -8.45
N LEU A 135 8.01 -13.90 -8.04
CA LEU A 135 6.71 -14.50 -8.33
C LEU A 135 6.22 -14.17 -9.75
N TYR A 136 6.46 -12.95 -10.24
CA TYR A 136 5.89 -12.47 -11.50
C TYR A 136 6.89 -11.85 -12.48
N GLY A 137 8.14 -11.68 -12.07
CA GLY A 137 9.13 -10.94 -12.84
C GLY A 137 8.99 -9.43 -12.72
N GLU A 138 9.93 -8.74 -13.36
CA GLU A 138 10.10 -7.29 -13.24
C GLU A 138 8.96 -6.50 -13.93
N GLU A 139 8.36 -7.03 -15.00
CA GLU A 139 7.34 -6.34 -15.81
C GLU A 139 5.91 -6.46 -15.25
N HIS A 140 5.72 -7.14 -14.11
CA HIS A 140 4.39 -7.28 -13.55
C HIS A 140 3.92 -6.00 -12.84
N LYS A 141 2.64 -5.63 -13.00
CA LYS A 141 2.06 -4.41 -12.39
C LYS A 141 2.29 -4.32 -10.87
N HIS A 142 2.24 -5.45 -10.16
CA HIS A 142 2.56 -5.50 -8.72
C HIS A 142 4.05 -5.28 -8.44
N ALA A 143 4.96 -5.83 -9.25
CA ALA A 143 6.40 -5.59 -9.10
C ALA A 143 6.74 -4.11 -9.32
N LEU A 144 6.13 -3.47 -10.33
CA LEU A 144 6.28 -2.03 -10.58
C LEU A 144 5.78 -1.17 -9.42
N ARG A 145 4.63 -1.54 -8.83
CA ARG A 145 4.09 -0.85 -7.65
C ARG A 145 5.04 -0.98 -6.45
N GLU A 146 5.55 -2.18 -6.19
CA GLU A 146 6.47 -2.39 -5.06
C GLU A 146 7.86 -1.81 -5.30
N ALA A 147 8.31 -1.69 -6.55
CA ALA A 147 9.51 -0.92 -6.90
C ALA A 147 9.35 0.56 -6.51
N TYR A 148 8.21 1.17 -6.86
CA TYR A 148 7.87 2.53 -6.46
C TYR A 148 7.84 2.67 -4.93
N ASN A 149 7.13 1.78 -4.24
CA ASN A 149 7.02 1.84 -2.77
C ASN A 149 8.38 1.70 -2.09
N TYR A 150 9.22 0.76 -2.55
CA TYR A 150 10.56 0.58 -2.01
C TYR A 150 11.46 1.79 -2.30
N ALA A 151 11.41 2.34 -3.51
CA ALA A 151 12.11 3.57 -3.86
C ALA A 151 11.66 4.75 -2.98
N ASN A 152 10.37 4.87 -2.70
CA ASN A 152 9.83 5.93 -1.84
C ASN A 152 10.34 5.80 -0.39
N ALA A 153 10.42 4.57 0.13
CA ALA A 153 11.01 4.30 1.44
C ALA A 153 12.51 4.65 1.47
N LEU A 154 13.27 4.32 0.41
CA LEU A 154 14.68 4.72 0.26
C LEU A 154 14.84 6.24 0.21
N HIS A 155 13.97 6.93 -0.52
CA HIS A 155 13.95 8.40 -0.61
C HIS A 155 13.72 9.04 0.76
N GLY A 156 12.76 8.52 1.54
CA GLY A 156 12.50 8.99 2.90
C GLY A 156 13.69 8.82 3.86
N LEU A 157 14.55 7.83 3.59
CA LEU A 157 15.82 7.62 4.28
C LEU A 157 17.00 8.42 3.70
N GLN A 158 16.76 9.31 2.73
CA GLN A 158 17.79 10.06 2.00
C GLN A 158 18.80 9.17 1.25
N ARG A 159 18.41 7.93 0.91
CA ARG A 159 19.22 7.02 0.09
C ARG A 159 18.97 7.30 -1.40
N PHE A 160 19.34 8.51 -1.83
CA PHE A 160 19.00 9.02 -3.16
C PHE A 160 19.60 8.20 -4.29
N GLU A 161 20.87 7.78 -4.18
CA GLU A 161 21.51 6.95 -5.20
C GLU A 161 20.79 5.64 -5.47
N GLU A 162 20.38 4.93 -4.42
CA GLU A 162 19.64 3.68 -4.57
C GLU A 162 18.22 3.90 -5.11
N THR A 163 17.61 5.03 -4.73
CA THR A 163 16.32 5.46 -5.27
C THR A 163 16.42 5.72 -6.78
N LYS A 164 17.43 6.50 -7.21
CA LYS A 164 17.70 6.83 -8.61
C LYS A 164 17.96 5.56 -9.42
N ALA A 165 18.84 4.69 -8.95
CA ALA A 165 19.19 3.44 -9.62
C ALA A 165 17.97 2.54 -9.85
N LEU A 166 17.13 2.37 -8.82
CA LEU A 166 15.92 1.56 -8.91
C LEU A 166 14.89 2.17 -9.88
N LEU A 167 14.62 3.47 -9.79
CA LEU A 167 13.61 4.12 -10.61
C LEU A 167 14.05 4.27 -12.07
N ARG A 168 15.33 4.57 -12.34
CA ARG A 168 15.90 4.60 -13.70
C ARG A 168 15.68 3.27 -14.44
N LYS A 169 15.81 2.13 -13.73
CA LYS A 169 15.48 0.81 -14.29
C LYS A 169 13.97 0.60 -14.46
N THR A 170 13.15 1.12 -13.55
CA THR A 170 11.71 0.85 -13.48
C THR A 170 10.90 1.67 -14.50
N ILE A 171 11.28 2.91 -14.80
CA ILE A 171 10.57 3.82 -15.73
C ILE A 171 10.24 3.16 -17.08
N PRO A 172 11.20 2.62 -17.85
CA PRO A 172 10.90 2.05 -19.18
C PRO A 172 9.95 0.86 -19.13
N MET A 173 9.97 0.09 -18.03
CA MET A 173 9.05 -1.02 -17.83
C MET A 173 7.64 -0.52 -17.48
N ALA A 174 7.53 0.51 -16.63
CA ALA A 174 6.25 1.14 -16.32
C ALA A 174 5.60 1.75 -17.56
N GLN A 175 6.36 2.46 -18.38
CA GLN A 175 5.87 3.03 -19.65
C GLN A 175 5.32 1.95 -20.58
N ARG A 176 6.04 0.83 -20.77
CA ARG A 176 5.60 -0.26 -21.65
C ARG A 176 4.39 -1.03 -21.12
N VAL A 177 4.33 -1.30 -19.81
CA VAL A 177 3.31 -2.17 -19.21
C VAL A 177 2.03 -1.41 -18.84
N LEU A 178 2.17 -0.16 -18.40
CA LEU A 178 1.07 0.65 -17.88
C LEU A 178 0.68 1.79 -18.82
N GLY A 179 1.60 2.24 -19.68
CA GLY A 179 1.46 3.43 -20.50
C GLY A 179 2.07 4.68 -19.84
N GLU A 180 2.40 5.67 -20.66
CA GLU A 180 3.06 6.92 -20.25
C GLU A 180 2.21 7.72 -19.26
N SER A 181 0.93 7.90 -19.58
CA SER A 181 -0.01 8.73 -18.79
C SER A 181 -0.62 8.00 -17.58
N HIS A 182 -0.19 6.78 -17.28
CA HIS A 182 -0.74 6.04 -16.15
C HIS A 182 -0.24 6.62 -14.82
N GLU A 183 -1.13 6.76 -13.82
CA GLU A 183 -0.84 7.41 -12.53
C GLU A 183 0.45 6.87 -11.87
N LEU A 184 0.65 5.54 -11.87
CA LEU A 184 1.85 4.94 -11.31
C LEU A 184 3.13 5.27 -12.10
N THR A 185 3.07 5.33 -13.43
CA THR A 185 4.21 5.72 -14.27
C THR A 185 4.63 7.16 -13.96
N LEU A 186 3.64 8.06 -13.87
CA LEU A 186 3.87 9.46 -13.49
C LEU A 186 4.49 9.57 -12.09
N LYS A 187 3.97 8.83 -11.10
CA LYS A 187 4.54 8.81 -9.74
C LYS A 187 5.99 8.34 -9.69
N ILE A 188 6.34 7.30 -10.46
CA ILE A 188 7.70 6.79 -10.58
C ILE A 188 8.62 7.87 -11.16
N ARG A 189 8.23 8.50 -12.27
CA ARG A 189 8.98 9.60 -12.90
C ARG A 189 9.14 10.81 -11.98
N SER A 190 8.06 11.21 -11.29
CA SER A 190 8.11 12.31 -10.33
C SER A 190 9.05 12.02 -9.16
N LEU A 191 8.97 10.82 -8.57
CA LEU A 191 9.88 10.45 -7.47
C LEU A 191 11.34 10.40 -7.93
N TYR A 192 11.58 9.97 -9.17
CA TYR A 192 12.91 9.97 -9.76
C TYR A 192 13.47 11.38 -9.92
N ALA A 193 12.71 12.29 -10.54
CA ALA A 193 13.08 13.69 -10.70
C ALA A 193 13.29 14.40 -9.35
N ILE A 194 12.42 14.15 -8.36
CA ILE A 194 12.59 14.69 -7.00
C ILE A 194 13.86 14.15 -6.34
N SER A 195 14.21 12.88 -6.58
CA SER A 195 15.43 12.29 -6.03
C SER A 195 16.68 12.86 -6.67
N LEU A 196 16.68 13.12 -7.98
CA LEU A 196 17.76 13.84 -8.67
C LEU A 196 17.93 15.26 -8.12
N TYR A 197 16.83 15.97 -7.86
CA TYR A 197 16.86 17.33 -7.34
C TYR A 197 17.29 17.44 -5.87
N LYS A 198 16.83 16.52 -5.02
CA LYS A 198 17.08 16.56 -3.57
C LYS A 198 18.42 15.95 -3.14
N ASP A 199 19.09 15.26 -4.04
CA ASP A 199 20.41 14.70 -3.77
C ASP A 199 21.40 15.84 -3.44
N PRO A 200 22.04 15.84 -2.26
CA PRO A 200 23.05 16.86 -1.92
C PRO A 200 24.23 16.88 -2.89
N ASP A 201 24.49 15.75 -3.55
CA ASP A 201 25.57 15.57 -4.52
C ASP A 201 25.09 15.73 -5.97
N ALA A 202 23.89 16.30 -6.18
CA ALA A 202 23.29 16.48 -7.51
C ALA A 202 24.18 17.34 -8.43
N THR A 203 24.44 16.81 -9.62
CA THR A 203 25.14 17.53 -10.69
C THR A 203 24.17 18.35 -11.54
N LEU A 204 24.71 19.26 -12.37
CA LEU A 204 23.89 19.98 -13.34
C LEU A 204 23.20 19.02 -14.34
N ASP A 205 23.84 17.91 -14.65
CA ASP A 205 23.27 16.90 -15.56
C ASP A 205 22.12 16.13 -14.88
N ASP A 206 22.20 15.86 -13.57
CA ASP A 206 21.08 15.30 -12.81
C ASP A 206 19.86 16.25 -12.82
N LEU A 207 20.09 17.56 -12.68
CA LEU A 207 19.03 18.56 -12.73
C LEU A 207 18.39 18.65 -14.11
N ARG A 208 19.19 18.54 -15.19
CA ARG A 208 18.67 18.48 -16.56
C ARG A 208 17.85 17.21 -16.77
N GLU A 209 18.35 16.06 -16.34
CA GLU A 209 17.65 14.78 -16.41
C GLU A 209 16.32 14.82 -15.63
N ALA A 210 16.28 15.51 -14.50
CA ALA A 210 15.06 15.69 -13.72
C ALA A 210 13.98 16.45 -14.49
N VAL A 211 14.37 17.53 -15.19
CA VAL A 211 13.45 18.33 -16.02
C VAL A 211 12.94 17.51 -17.20
N THR A 212 13.83 16.86 -17.96
CA THR A 212 13.40 16.03 -19.10
C THR A 212 12.48 14.90 -18.65
N THR A 213 12.79 14.27 -17.51
CA THR A 213 11.95 13.21 -16.94
C THR A 213 10.57 13.69 -16.49
N LEU A 214 10.32 14.99 -16.36
CA LEU A 214 8.98 15.54 -16.06
C LEU A 214 8.26 16.10 -17.29
N GLU A 215 9.00 16.47 -18.34
CA GLU A 215 8.45 17.04 -19.57
C GLU A 215 7.94 15.99 -20.58
N ASP A 216 8.54 14.80 -20.60
CA ASP A 216 8.14 13.68 -21.48
C ASP A 216 6.76 13.07 -21.15
#